data_AF-A0ABD2NFM0-F1
#
_entry.id   AF-A0ABD2NFM0-F1
#
_cell.length_a   1.000
_cell.length_b   1.000
_cell.length_c   1.000
_cell.angle_alpha   90.00
_cell.angle_beta   90.00
_cell.angle_gamma   90.00
#
_symmetry.space_group_name_H-M   'P 1'
#
loop_
_entity.id
_entity.type
_entity.pdbx_description
1 polymer ?
#
loop_
_entity_poly.entity_id
_entity_poly.type
_entity_poly.pdbx_seq_one_letter_code
_entity_poly.pdbx_strand_id
1 'polypeptide(L)'
;MNKGEISTEYYKTYANILKRAVVKAKQMANEKYICNSKNKSRATWNIIKQQTYGNEQSKISILQEIAGNSKKTLDAVNNFFVNQAHTLKNDTKTTQREQYEDLNIILNYDDNFFCLYKSQLNILLNIKKIKVVSETNRMIIRYFNEIFGWHLLAITVRSIVSLLGILDLYFLNGCDNEESEYEQICDGLFTMIMMYGTIVITLTCHSTTEEVKKLFSNCLHLKIIYSDNVNVHKELTSLLELLQNQPTFSAGGFFDIGRPSLLSVVSITTTYLIIIIQLNSGACIEN
;
A
#
# COMPACT_ATOMS: atom_id res chain seq x y z
N MET A 1 13.51 -27.93 27.20
CA MET A 1 13.67 -26.99 26.06
C MET A 1 14.46 -27.71 24.97
N ASN A 2 13.77 -28.24 23.96
CA ASN A 2 14.43 -28.88 22.81
C ASN A 2 15.12 -27.79 21.98
N LYS A 3 16.44 -27.88 21.83
CA LYS A 3 17.19 -27.05 20.89
C LYS A 3 16.63 -27.31 19.50
N GLY A 4 16.03 -26.31 18.88
CA GLY A 4 15.43 -26.42 17.56
C GLY A 4 16.50 -26.72 16.53
N GLU A 5 16.61 -27.98 16.10
CA GLU A 5 17.46 -28.37 14.99
C GLU A 5 16.87 -27.78 13.71
N ILE A 6 17.61 -26.84 13.11
CA ILE A 6 17.28 -26.30 11.78
C ILE A 6 17.47 -27.44 10.79
N SER A 7 16.39 -27.82 10.09
CA SER A 7 16.44 -28.88 9.08
C SER A 7 17.54 -28.59 8.06
N THR A 8 18.40 -29.59 7.82
CA THR A 8 19.47 -29.55 6.82
C THR A 8 18.99 -29.15 5.41
N GLU A 9 17.70 -29.36 5.13
CA GLU A 9 17.04 -28.99 3.88
C GLU A 9 16.84 -27.47 3.73
N TYR A 10 16.55 -26.77 4.83
CA TYR A 10 16.50 -25.30 4.84
C TYR A 10 17.87 -24.69 4.54
N TYR A 11 18.95 -25.25 5.11
CA TYR A 11 20.30 -24.76 4.85
C TYR A 11 20.72 -24.96 3.40
N LYS A 12 20.42 -26.12 2.81
CA LYS A 12 20.66 -26.39 1.38
C LYS A 12 19.90 -25.43 0.48
N THR A 13 18.63 -25.19 0.79
CA THR A 13 17.78 -24.26 0.04
C THR A 13 18.33 -22.85 0.10
N TYR A 14 18.69 -22.37 1.29
CA TYR A 14 19.30 -21.06 1.48
C TYR A 14 20.64 -20.92 0.75
N ALA A 15 21.53 -21.92 0.85
CA ALA A 15 22.81 -21.92 0.17
C ALA A 15 22.66 -21.87 -1.36
N ASN A 16 21.67 -22.58 -1.91
CA ASN A 16 21.36 -22.55 -3.34
C ASN A 16 20.84 -21.18 -3.78
N ILE A 17 19.94 -20.57 -3.01
CA ILE A 17 19.42 -19.22 -3.27
C ILE A 17 20.56 -18.19 -3.23
N LEU A 18 21.41 -18.25 -2.19
CA LEU A 18 22.54 -17.34 -2.03
C LEU A 18 23.55 -17.50 -3.17
N LYS A 19 23.88 -18.73 -3.56
CA LYS A 19 24.78 -18.99 -4.70
C LYS A 19 24.23 -18.38 -6.00
N ARG A 20 22.94 -18.56 -6.27
CA ARG A 20 22.27 -17.96 -7.45
C ARG A 20 22.28 -16.43 -7.39
N ALA A 21 21.99 -15.84 -6.23
CA ALA A 21 22.04 -14.40 -6.03
C ALA A 21 23.44 -13.82 -6.28
N VAL A 22 24.49 -14.46 -5.77
CA VAL A 22 25.89 -14.04 -5.97
C VAL A 22 26.30 -14.15 -7.45
N VAL A 23 25.89 -15.20 -8.15
CA VAL A 23 26.17 -15.36 -9.58
C VAL A 23 25.49 -14.25 -10.39
N LYS A 24 24.20 -13.97 -10.15
CA LYS A 24 23.47 -12.89 -10.83
C LYS A 24 24.04 -11.51 -10.50
N ALA A 25 24.40 -11.24 -9.24
CA ALA A 25 25.04 -9.98 -8.87
C ALA A 25 26.38 -9.77 -9.61
N LYS A 26 27.20 -10.82 -9.75
CA LYS A 26 28.44 -10.75 -10.55
C LYS A 26 28.16 -10.53 -12.04
N GLN A 27 27.16 -11.20 -12.60
CA GLN A 27 26.75 -10.97 -13.99
C GLN A 27 26.34 -9.52 -14.22
N MET A 28 25.46 -8.98 -13.38
CA MET A 28 25.00 -7.59 -13.48
C MET A 28 26.14 -6.58 -13.32
N ALA A 29 27.09 -6.85 -12.42
CA ALA A 29 28.28 -6.01 -12.26
C ALA A 29 29.17 -6.02 -13.52
N ASN A 30 29.36 -7.20 -14.12
CA ASN A 30 30.12 -7.36 -15.35
C ASN A 30 29.42 -6.70 -16.55
N GLU A 31 28.11 -6.84 -16.68
CA GLU A 31 27.30 -6.18 -17.72
C GLU A 31 27.40 -4.66 -17.59
N LYS A 32 27.25 -4.11 -16.38
CA LYS A 32 27.39 -2.68 -16.13
C LYS A 32 28.79 -2.18 -16.49
N TYR A 33 29.82 -2.95 -16.19
CA TYR A 33 31.20 -2.63 -16.57
C TYR A 33 31.40 -2.64 -18.11
N ILE A 34 30.85 -3.63 -18.81
CA ILE A 34 30.91 -3.71 -20.28
C ILE A 34 30.16 -2.54 -20.92
N CYS A 35 28.94 -2.26 -20.47
CA CYS A 35 28.10 -1.19 -21.03
C CYS A 35 28.72 0.20 -20.84
N ASN A 36 29.41 0.43 -19.72
CA ASN A 36 30.05 1.72 -19.43
C ASN A 36 31.46 1.86 -20.02
N SER A 37 32.02 0.81 -20.62
CA SER A 37 33.35 0.87 -21.26
C SER A 37 33.28 1.55 -22.63
N LYS A 38 34.23 2.44 -22.91
CA LYS A 38 34.43 3.03 -24.25
C LYS A 38 34.72 1.97 -25.32
N ASN A 39 35.34 0.84 -24.95
CA ASN A 39 35.62 -0.28 -25.85
C ASN A 39 35.05 -1.57 -25.24
N LYS A 40 33.86 -1.97 -25.73
CA LYS A 40 33.10 -3.12 -25.23
C LYS A 40 33.86 -4.43 -25.43
N SER A 41 34.45 -4.65 -26.60
CA SER A 41 35.21 -5.86 -26.91
C SER A 41 36.39 -6.05 -25.95
N ARG A 42 37.15 -4.97 -25.67
CA ARG A 42 38.27 -5.02 -24.71
C ARG A 42 37.78 -5.27 -23.27
N ALA A 43 36.65 -4.69 -22.87
CA ALA A 43 36.07 -4.92 -21.55
C ALA A 43 35.60 -6.37 -21.37
N THR A 44 34.92 -6.94 -22.37
CA THR A 44 34.50 -8.35 -22.38
C THR A 44 35.71 -9.28 -22.29
N TRP A 45 36.75 -9.06 -23.09
CA TRP A 45 37.98 -9.86 -23.05
C TRP A 45 38.73 -9.72 -21.72
N ASN A 46 38.73 -8.53 -21.09
CA ASN A 46 39.30 -8.35 -19.76
C ASN A 46 38.55 -9.14 -18.68
N ILE A 47 37.21 -9.18 -18.73
CA ILE A 47 36.41 -10.00 -17.81
C ILE A 47 36.70 -11.48 -18.03
N ILE A 48 36.69 -11.95 -19.29
CA ILE A 48 37.03 -13.34 -19.62
C ILE A 48 38.42 -13.66 -19.08
N LYS A 49 39.41 -12.80 -19.34
CA LYS A 49 40.77 -13.00 -18.84
C LYS A 49 40.83 -13.04 -17.32
N GLN A 50 40.08 -12.19 -16.63
CA GLN A 50 40.01 -12.16 -15.16
C GLN A 50 39.34 -13.41 -14.58
N GLN A 51 38.34 -13.99 -15.26
CA GLN A 51 37.66 -15.21 -14.82
C GLN A 51 38.45 -16.47 -15.17
N THR A 52 39.13 -16.49 -16.33
CA THR A 52 39.89 -17.64 -16.84
C THR A 52 41.31 -17.71 -16.28
N TYR A 53 41.97 -16.58 -16.04
CA TYR A 53 43.37 -16.50 -15.57
C TYR A 53 43.49 -15.93 -14.14
N GLY A 54 42.38 -15.68 -13.47
CA GLY A 54 42.33 -15.20 -12.09
C GLY A 54 42.75 -16.27 -11.06
N ASN A 55 44.05 -16.56 -11.05
CA ASN A 55 44.90 -17.07 -9.97
C ASN A 55 44.25 -18.00 -8.92
N GLU A 56 44.45 -19.31 -9.09
CA GLU A 56 44.12 -20.37 -8.11
C GLU A 56 44.78 -20.12 -6.74
N GLN A 57 45.94 -19.45 -6.66
CA GLN A 57 46.65 -19.21 -5.40
C GLN A 57 45.93 -18.25 -4.43
N SER A 58 45.12 -17.29 -4.92
CA SER A 58 44.55 -16.22 -4.07
C SER A 58 43.22 -16.58 -3.42
N LYS A 59 42.57 -17.65 -3.87
CA LYS A 59 41.28 -18.11 -3.33
C LYS A 59 41.42 -19.17 -2.23
N ILE A 60 42.60 -19.76 -2.06
CA ILE A 60 42.83 -20.86 -1.11
C ILE A 60 43.01 -20.33 0.33
N SER A 61 43.63 -19.17 0.54
CA SER A 61 43.86 -18.63 1.89
C SER A 61 42.58 -18.08 2.56
N ILE A 62 41.69 -17.42 1.81
CA ILE A 62 40.46 -16.83 2.37
C ILE A 62 39.37 -17.90 2.63
N LEU A 63 39.43 -19.05 1.94
CA LEU A 63 38.50 -20.16 2.15
C LEU A 63 38.99 -21.21 3.14
N GLN A 64 40.28 -21.23 3.48
CA GLN A 64 40.85 -22.11 4.52
C GLN A 64 40.58 -21.60 5.94
N GLU A 65 40.32 -20.29 6.12
CA GLU A 65 40.04 -19.72 7.45
C GLU A 65 38.57 -19.90 7.89
N ILE A 66 37.65 -20.21 6.98
CA ILE A 66 36.19 -20.24 7.26
C ILE A 66 35.57 -21.64 7.27
N ALA A 67 36.28 -22.71 6.87
CA ALA A 67 35.61 -23.99 6.65
C ALA A 67 36.35 -25.23 7.17
N GLY A 68 36.01 -25.63 8.41
CA GLY A 68 36.35 -26.94 8.97
C GLY A 68 35.71 -28.15 8.27
N ASN A 69 35.11 -28.01 7.07
CA ASN A 69 34.61 -29.15 6.29
C ASN A 69 34.35 -28.85 4.78
N SER A 70 34.99 -27.85 4.17
CA SER A 70 34.73 -27.49 2.75
C SER A 70 35.26 -28.50 1.73
N LYS A 71 36.26 -29.31 2.09
CA LYS A 71 36.92 -30.24 1.16
C LYS A 71 35.95 -31.29 0.59
N LYS A 72 35.09 -31.87 1.43
CA LYS A 72 34.06 -32.84 0.98
C LYS A 72 33.00 -32.21 0.06
N THR A 73 32.62 -30.95 0.31
CA THR A 73 31.63 -30.26 -0.51
C THR A 73 32.23 -29.81 -1.84
N LEU A 74 33.50 -29.41 -1.84
CA LEU A 74 34.23 -29.06 -3.05
C LEU A 74 34.48 -30.30 -3.92
N ASP A 75 34.89 -31.43 -3.32
CA ASP A 75 35.09 -32.70 -4.02
C ASP A 75 33.78 -33.25 -4.59
N ALA A 76 32.65 -33.08 -3.91
CA ALA A 76 31.34 -33.49 -4.41
C ALA A 76 30.87 -32.63 -5.61
N VAL A 77 31.12 -31.31 -5.56
CA VAL A 77 30.79 -30.40 -6.67
C VAL A 77 31.71 -30.66 -7.86
N ASN A 78 33.00 -30.86 -7.61
CA ASN A 78 33.97 -31.13 -8.68
C ASN A 78 33.69 -32.49 -9.34
N ASN A 79 33.37 -33.53 -8.56
CA ASN A 79 32.94 -34.82 -9.09
C ASN A 79 31.62 -34.74 -9.86
N PHE A 80 30.68 -33.88 -9.46
CA PHE A 80 29.43 -33.69 -10.20
C PHE A 80 29.68 -33.07 -11.58
N PHE A 81 30.51 -32.03 -11.67
CA PHE A 81 30.79 -31.36 -12.94
C PHE A 81 31.75 -32.13 -13.84
N VAL A 82 32.74 -32.83 -13.28
CA VAL A 82 33.67 -33.66 -14.05
C VAL A 82 32.96 -34.91 -14.60
N ASN A 83 32.12 -35.57 -13.80
CA ASN A 83 31.46 -36.81 -14.24
C ASN A 83 30.25 -36.56 -15.15
N GLN A 84 29.47 -35.48 -14.97
CA GLN A 84 28.38 -35.18 -15.90
C GLN A 84 28.85 -34.64 -17.26
N ALA A 85 30.00 -33.95 -17.32
CA ALA A 85 30.57 -33.50 -18.58
C ALA A 85 31.05 -34.68 -19.46
N HIS A 86 31.41 -35.82 -18.85
CA HIS A 86 31.84 -37.01 -19.57
C HIS A 86 30.67 -37.87 -20.08
N THR A 87 29.53 -37.94 -19.36
CA THR A 87 28.32 -38.62 -19.86
C THR A 87 27.67 -37.89 -21.04
N LEU A 88 27.85 -36.58 -21.16
CA LEU A 88 27.39 -35.79 -22.31
C LEU A 88 28.23 -35.96 -23.59
N LYS A 89 29.37 -36.67 -23.52
CA LYS A 89 30.32 -36.78 -24.63
C LYS A 89 30.17 -38.07 -25.46
N ASN A 90 29.37 -39.03 -25.00
CA ASN A 90 29.33 -40.37 -25.57
C ASN A 90 28.08 -40.70 -26.40
N ASP A 91 27.07 -39.82 -26.47
CA ASP A 91 25.98 -39.97 -27.44
C ASP A 91 26.25 -39.14 -28.69
N THR A 92 26.70 -39.85 -29.72
CA THR A 92 26.91 -39.36 -31.07
C THR A 92 25.59 -38.97 -31.76
N LYS A 93 25.61 -37.77 -32.37
CA LYS A 93 24.68 -37.25 -33.40
C LYS A 93 23.30 -36.74 -32.96
N THR A 94 23.21 -36.04 -31.83
CA THR A 94 22.32 -34.85 -31.80
C THR A 94 23.14 -33.65 -32.22
N THR A 95 22.59 -32.86 -33.14
CA THR A 95 23.31 -31.75 -33.76
C THR A 95 23.63 -30.74 -32.67
N GLN A 96 24.87 -30.24 -32.54
CA GLN A 96 25.23 -29.22 -31.53
C GLN A 96 24.21 -28.07 -31.45
N ARG A 97 23.54 -27.76 -32.57
CA ARG A 97 22.43 -26.82 -32.68
C ARG A 97 21.22 -27.13 -31.77
N GLU A 98 20.82 -28.40 -31.65
CA GLU A 98 19.70 -28.84 -30.79
C GLU A 98 20.06 -28.67 -29.30
N GLN A 99 21.30 -28.97 -28.93
CA GLN A 99 21.80 -28.75 -27.55
C GLN A 99 21.90 -27.26 -27.18
N TYR A 100 22.25 -26.39 -28.13
CA TYR A 100 22.23 -24.93 -27.93
C TYR A 100 20.80 -24.38 -27.90
N GLU A 101 19.85 -24.96 -28.65
CA GLU A 101 18.43 -24.58 -28.57
C GLU A 101 17.82 -24.94 -27.22
N ASP A 102 18.10 -26.14 -26.68
CA ASP A 102 17.65 -26.54 -25.35
C ASP A 102 18.23 -25.63 -24.24
N LEU A 103 19.51 -25.26 -24.34
CA LEU A 103 20.14 -24.33 -23.40
C LEU A 103 19.52 -22.92 -23.48
N ASN A 104 19.19 -22.46 -24.69
CA ASN A 104 18.57 -21.16 -24.91
C ASN A 104 17.10 -21.15 -24.47
N ILE A 105 16.39 -22.28 -24.57
CA ILE A 105 15.05 -22.47 -24.00
C ILE A 105 15.13 -22.39 -22.47
N ILE A 106 16.10 -23.07 -21.83
CA ILE A 106 16.29 -23.01 -20.37
C ILE A 106 16.65 -21.60 -19.91
N LEU A 107 17.52 -20.88 -20.64
CA LEU A 107 17.90 -19.51 -20.33
C LEU A 107 16.76 -18.50 -20.56
N ASN A 108 15.98 -18.64 -21.64
CA ASN A 108 14.76 -17.83 -21.85
C ASN A 108 13.67 -18.13 -20.81
N TYR A 109 13.60 -19.37 -20.32
CA TYR A 109 12.70 -19.72 -19.22
C TYR A 109 13.10 -19.02 -17.92
N ASP A 110 14.41 -18.86 -17.68
CA ASP A 110 14.96 -18.22 -16.48
C ASP A 110 14.73 -16.69 -16.48
N ASP A 111 14.80 -16.04 -17.65
CA ASP A 111 14.48 -14.61 -17.77
C ASP A 111 12.99 -14.31 -17.55
N ASN A 112 12.10 -15.16 -18.07
CA ASN A 112 10.66 -15.07 -17.80
C ASN A 112 10.33 -15.35 -16.32
N PHE A 113 10.98 -16.36 -15.73
CA PHE A 113 10.84 -16.67 -14.31
C PHE A 113 11.32 -15.53 -13.41
N PHE A 114 12.47 -14.91 -13.75
CA PHE A 114 12.98 -13.77 -13.02
C PHE A 114 12.07 -12.54 -13.13
N CYS A 115 11.48 -12.30 -14.30
CA CYS A 115 10.49 -11.23 -14.49
C CYS A 115 9.23 -11.46 -13.65
N LEU A 116 8.71 -12.71 -13.61
CA LEU A 116 7.58 -13.08 -12.77
C LEU A 116 7.89 -12.90 -11.28
N TYR A 117 9.06 -13.35 -10.82
CA TYR A 117 9.49 -13.19 -9.44
C TYR A 117 9.65 -11.71 -9.05
N LYS A 118 10.28 -10.91 -9.92
CA LYS A 118 10.42 -9.46 -9.72
C LYS A 118 9.06 -8.76 -9.65
N SER A 119 8.11 -9.16 -10.49
CA SER A 119 6.73 -8.65 -10.46
C SER A 119 6.04 -8.95 -9.14
N GLN A 120 6.09 -10.21 -8.68
CA GLN A 120 5.52 -10.61 -7.39
C GLN A 120 6.16 -9.88 -6.21
N LEU A 121 7.48 -9.69 -6.23
CA LEU A 121 8.19 -8.94 -5.20
C LEU A 121 7.76 -7.48 -5.15
N ASN A 122 7.57 -6.83 -6.31
CA ASN A 122 7.08 -5.46 -6.39
C ASN A 122 5.65 -5.33 -5.85
N ILE A 123 4.78 -6.29 -6.14
CA ILE A 123 3.41 -6.35 -5.60
C ILE A 123 3.45 -6.43 -4.07
N LEU A 124 4.26 -7.34 -3.53
CA LEU A 124 4.43 -7.51 -2.08
C LEU A 124 4.95 -6.23 -1.42
N LEU A 125 5.94 -5.56 -2.03
CA LEU A 125 6.47 -4.29 -1.55
C LEU A 125 5.42 -3.18 -1.56
N ASN A 126 4.59 -3.12 -2.61
CA ASN A 126 3.51 -2.13 -2.69
C ASN A 126 2.41 -2.38 -1.65
N ILE A 127 2.02 -3.64 -1.42
CA ILE A 127 1.08 -4.00 -0.35
C ILE A 127 1.61 -3.56 1.01
N LYS A 128 2.89 -3.79 1.29
CA LYS A 128 3.53 -3.34 2.54
C LYS A 128 3.51 -1.81 2.68
N LYS A 129 3.78 -1.07 1.61
CA LYS A 129 3.68 0.40 1.61
C LYS A 129 2.25 0.87 1.90
N ILE A 130 1.27 0.27 1.24
CA ILE A 130 -0.16 0.58 1.45
C ILE A 130 -0.56 0.30 2.90
N LYS A 131 -0.07 -0.79 3.49
CA LYS A 131 -0.32 -1.13 4.89
C LYS A 131 0.18 -0.04 5.85
N VAL A 132 1.43 0.42 5.68
CA VAL A 132 1.99 1.51 6.50
C VAL A 132 1.19 2.81 6.35
N VAL A 133 0.79 3.16 5.13
CA VAL A 133 -0.05 4.34 4.88
C VAL A 133 -1.42 4.20 5.54
N SER A 134 -2.03 3.01 5.46
CA SER A 134 -3.35 2.73 6.05
C SER A 134 -3.30 2.77 7.58
N GLU A 135 -2.24 2.24 8.19
CA GLU A 135 -1.98 2.36 9.62
C GLU A 135 -1.84 3.81 10.07
N THR A 136 -1.10 4.61 9.30
CA THR A 136 -0.91 6.04 9.57
C THR A 136 -2.23 6.78 9.45
N ASN A 137 -3.01 6.53 8.40
CA ASN A 137 -4.32 7.13 8.20
C ASN A 137 -5.28 6.79 9.35
N ARG A 138 -5.27 5.54 9.81
CA ARG A 138 -6.04 5.11 10.99
C ARG A 138 -5.68 5.93 12.23
N MET A 139 -4.39 6.17 12.49
CA MET A 139 -3.99 7.00 13.63
C MET A 139 -4.42 8.46 13.46
N ILE A 140 -4.28 9.03 12.26
CA ILE A 140 -4.70 10.40 11.95
C ILE A 140 -6.20 10.57 12.21
N ILE A 141 -7.04 9.65 11.72
CA ILE A 141 -8.50 9.72 11.94
C ILE A 141 -8.83 9.64 13.43
N ARG A 142 -8.14 8.77 14.18
CA ARG A 142 -8.36 8.65 15.63
C ARG A 142 -8.05 9.96 16.35
N TYR A 143 -6.89 10.56 16.09
CA TYR A 143 -6.52 11.85 16.68
C TYR A 143 -7.42 12.98 16.22
N PHE A 144 -7.85 12.96 14.95
CA PHE A 144 -8.81 13.92 14.44
C PHE A 144 -10.13 13.86 15.20
N ASN A 145 -10.67 12.67 15.43
CA ASN A 145 -11.90 12.49 16.21
C ASN A 145 -11.72 12.89 17.68
N GLU A 146 -10.56 12.64 18.27
CA GLU A 146 -10.27 13.00 19.66
C GLU A 146 -10.16 14.52 19.84
N ILE A 147 -9.47 15.21 18.93
CA ILE A 147 -9.25 16.66 18.99
C ILE A 147 -10.49 17.43 18.50
N PHE A 148 -11.03 17.05 17.34
CA PHE A 148 -12.07 17.80 16.66
C PHE A 148 -13.46 17.21 16.83
N GLY A 149 -13.64 16.03 17.41
CA GLY A 149 -14.96 15.40 17.54
C GLY A 149 -15.98 16.28 18.26
N TRP A 150 -15.60 16.84 19.42
CA TRP A 150 -16.45 17.78 20.16
C TRP A 150 -16.64 19.11 19.43
N HIS A 151 -15.61 19.59 18.75
CA HIS A 151 -15.69 20.81 17.94
C HIS A 151 -16.69 20.62 16.78
N LEU A 152 -16.66 19.48 16.09
CA LEU A 152 -17.56 19.15 14.99
C LEU A 152 -19.00 19.00 15.48
N LEU A 153 -19.20 18.42 16.66
CA LEU A 153 -20.50 18.38 17.31
C LEU A 153 -21.02 19.79 17.60
N ALA A 154 -20.21 20.63 18.27
CA ALA A 154 -20.58 22.00 18.62
C ALA A 154 -20.88 22.86 17.38
N ILE A 155 -20.05 22.72 16.32
CA ILE A 155 -20.27 23.41 15.05
C ILE A 155 -21.58 22.94 14.41
N THR A 156 -21.87 21.63 14.41
CA THR A 156 -23.12 21.10 13.83
C THR A 156 -24.35 21.63 14.57
N VAL A 157 -24.35 21.59 15.90
CA VAL A 157 -25.45 22.11 16.72
C VAL A 157 -25.61 23.61 16.51
N ARG A 158 -24.48 24.36 16.51
CA ARG A 158 -24.49 25.79 16.22
C ARG A 158 -25.06 26.08 14.84
N SER A 159 -24.68 25.33 13.82
CA SER A 159 -25.23 25.48 12.46
C SER A 159 -26.74 25.26 12.43
N ILE A 160 -27.28 24.26 13.14
CA ILE A 160 -28.73 24.03 13.22
C ILE A 160 -29.42 25.22 13.88
N VAL A 161 -28.93 25.66 15.04
CA VAL A 161 -29.52 26.78 15.79
C VAL A 161 -29.46 28.08 14.99
N SER A 162 -28.32 28.39 14.36
CA SER A 162 -28.16 29.58 13.53
C SER A 162 -29.06 29.53 12.29
N LEU A 163 -29.21 28.36 11.64
CA LEU A 163 -30.12 28.22 10.50
C LEU A 163 -31.58 28.45 10.93
N LEU A 164 -31.99 27.87 12.06
CA LEU A 164 -33.33 28.10 12.61
C LEU A 164 -33.55 29.57 12.98
N GLY A 165 -32.58 30.22 13.63
CA GLY A 165 -32.68 31.64 14.00
C GLY A 165 -32.82 32.56 12.80
N ILE A 166 -32.06 32.31 11.72
CA ILE A 166 -32.19 33.07 10.47
C ILE A 166 -33.58 32.87 9.86
N LEU A 167 -34.05 31.62 9.77
CA LEU A 167 -35.36 31.35 9.20
C LEU A 167 -36.49 31.97 10.04
N ASP A 168 -36.43 31.83 11.36
CA ASP A 168 -37.38 32.42 12.30
C ASP A 168 -37.44 33.94 12.10
N LEU A 169 -36.29 34.59 12.03
CA LEU A 169 -36.20 36.02 11.79
C LEU A 169 -36.80 36.43 10.44
N TYR A 170 -36.51 35.70 9.36
CA TYR A 170 -37.05 35.99 8.03
C TYR A 170 -38.56 35.72 7.92
N PHE A 171 -39.07 34.67 8.56
CA PHE A 171 -40.48 34.28 8.45
C PHE A 171 -41.39 35.00 9.45
N LEU A 172 -40.90 35.34 10.65
CA LEU A 172 -41.73 35.92 11.72
C LEU A 172 -41.60 37.44 11.83
N ASN A 173 -40.40 38.01 11.64
CA ASN A 173 -40.14 39.43 11.91
C ASN A 173 -40.13 40.31 10.64
N GLY A 174 -40.61 39.77 9.51
CA GLY A 174 -40.41 40.33 8.17
C GLY A 174 -41.07 41.68 7.84
N CYS A 175 -41.48 42.54 8.80
CA CYS A 175 -42.18 43.78 8.44
C CYS A 175 -41.79 45.12 9.09
N ASP A 176 -41.20 45.25 10.29
CA ASP A 176 -41.38 46.57 10.97
C ASP A 176 -40.15 47.34 11.51
N ASN A 177 -38.88 46.92 11.35
CA ASN A 177 -37.73 47.67 11.91
C ASN A 177 -36.52 47.86 10.97
N GLU A 178 -36.38 49.05 10.37
CA GLU A 178 -35.27 49.42 9.45
C GLU A 178 -33.88 49.43 10.12
N GLU A 179 -33.78 49.76 11.42
CA GLU A 179 -32.48 49.86 12.11
C GLU A 179 -31.84 48.48 12.38
N SER A 180 -32.62 47.39 12.23
CA SER A 180 -32.18 46.01 12.45
C SER A 180 -31.60 45.32 11.21
N GLU A 181 -31.74 45.89 10.00
CA GLU A 181 -31.43 45.16 8.76
C GLU A 181 -29.93 44.84 8.60
N TYR A 182 -29.04 45.77 8.95
CA TYR A 182 -27.60 45.56 8.79
C TYR A 182 -27.06 44.45 9.70
N GLU A 183 -27.51 44.39 10.94
CA GLU A 183 -27.07 43.36 11.90
C GLU A 183 -27.53 41.96 11.44
N GLN A 184 -28.75 41.86 10.91
CA GLN A 184 -29.28 40.62 10.35
C GLN A 184 -28.50 40.15 9.12
N ILE A 185 -28.15 41.06 8.21
CA ILE A 185 -27.35 40.73 7.03
C ILE A 185 -25.96 40.23 7.44
N CYS A 186 -25.33 40.90 8.41
CA CYS A 186 -24.02 40.50 8.92
C CYS A 186 -24.05 39.10 9.57
N ASP A 187 -25.03 38.83 10.42
CA ASP A 187 -25.17 37.52 11.07
C ASP A 187 -25.52 36.41 10.07
N GLY A 188 -26.37 36.72 9.08
CA GLY A 188 -26.68 35.83 7.97
C GLY A 188 -25.45 35.45 7.16
N LEU A 189 -24.63 36.43 6.77
CA LEU A 189 -23.37 36.19 6.03
C LEU A 189 -22.38 35.37 6.87
N PHE A 190 -22.23 35.69 8.15
CA PHE A 190 -21.35 34.94 9.05
C PHE A 190 -21.78 33.47 9.17
N THR A 191 -23.09 33.25 9.34
CA THR A 191 -23.66 31.91 9.42
C THR A 191 -23.47 31.12 8.12
N MET A 192 -23.65 31.75 6.97
CA MET A 192 -23.41 31.12 5.66
C MET A 192 -21.95 30.70 5.48
N ILE A 193 -20.99 31.53 5.91
CA ILE A 193 -19.56 31.20 5.89
C ILE A 193 -19.27 29.99 6.78
N MET A 194 -19.83 29.96 8.00
CA MET A 194 -19.65 28.85 8.94
C MET A 194 -20.28 27.54 8.42
N MET A 195 -21.47 27.61 7.81
CA MET A 195 -22.09 26.45 7.16
C MET A 195 -21.26 25.94 5.99
N TYR A 196 -20.74 26.83 5.16
CA TYR A 196 -19.86 26.45 4.05
C TYR A 196 -18.64 25.68 4.55
N GLY A 197 -17.98 26.18 5.60
CA GLY A 197 -16.85 25.47 6.23
C GLY A 197 -17.23 24.07 6.75
N THR A 198 -18.39 23.96 7.39
CA THR A 198 -18.92 22.68 7.91
C THR A 198 -19.22 21.69 6.80
N ILE A 199 -19.80 22.15 5.68
CA ILE A 199 -20.07 21.33 4.50
C ILE A 199 -18.75 20.82 3.89
N VAL A 200 -17.77 21.71 3.69
CA VAL A 200 -16.47 21.34 3.13
C VAL A 200 -15.79 20.28 3.99
N ILE A 201 -15.71 20.48 5.31
CA ILE A 201 -15.10 19.52 6.23
C ILE A 201 -15.82 18.17 6.15
N THR A 202 -17.16 18.17 6.17
CA THR A 202 -17.97 16.94 6.12
C THR A 202 -17.77 16.19 4.80
N LEU A 203 -17.71 16.90 3.68
CA LEU A 203 -17.48 16.30 2.36
C LEU A 203 -16.06 15.73 2.23
N THR A 204 -15.05 16.41 2.76
CA THR A 204 -13.66 15.89 2.77
C THR A 204 -13.52 14.64 3.64
N CYS A 205 -14.14 14.63 4.82
CA CYS A 205 -14.17 13.45 5.70
C CYS A 205 -14.89 12.27 5.01
N HIS A 206 -16.01 12.56 4.35
CA HIS A 206 -16.75 11.56 3.60
C HIS A 206 -15.93 10.98 2.44
N SER A 207 -15.33 11.84 1.61
CA SER A 207 -14.50 11.43 0.48
C SER A 207 -13.33 10.56 0.94
N THR A 208 -12.67 10.93 2.04
CA THR A 208 -11.58 10.13 2.63
C THR A 208 -12.06 8.74 3.04
N THR A 209 -13.23 8.65 3.67
CA THR A 209 -13.84 7.37 4.08
C THR A 209 -14.26 6.53 2.85
N GLU A 210 -14.73 7.18 1.80
CA GLU A 210 -15.13 6.51 0.55
C GLU A 210 -13.93 5.93 -0.19
N GLU A 211 -12.82 6.67 -0.29
CA GLU A 211 -11.58 6.18 -0.92
C GLU A 211 -10.98 4.99 -0.17
N VAL A 212 -11.08 4.97 1.16
CA VAL A 212 -10.71 3.80 1.97
C VAL A 212 -11.56 2.57 1.63
N LYS A 213 -12.88 2.74 1.44
CA LYS A 213 -13.77 1.64 1.04
C LYS A 213 -13.45 1.13 -0.37
N LYS A 214 -13.11 2.03 -1.30
CA LYS A 214 -12.62 1.65 -2.64
C LYS A 214 -11.32 0.87 -2.55
N LEU A 215 -10.38 1.32 -1.72
CA LEU A 215 -9.13 0.60 -1.47
C LEU A 215 -9.38 -0.80 -0.91
N PHE A 216 -10.31 -0.95 0.04
CA PHE A 216 -10.72 -2.25 0.58
C PHE A 216 -11.27 -3.18 -0.52
N SER A 217 -12.19 -2.68 -1.35
CA SER A 217 -12.75 -3.44 -2.48
C SER A 217 -11.67 -3.89 -3.47
N ASN A 218 -10.73 -2.99 -3.81
CA ASN A 218 -9.61 -3.30 -4.68
C ASN A 218 -8.67 -4.35 -4.06
N CYS A 219 -8.42 -4.28 -2.75
CA CYS A 219 -7.64 -5.29 -2.04
C CYS A 219 -8.34 -6.66 -2.02
N LEU A 220 -9.68 -6.69 -1.91
CA LEU A 220 -10.44 -7.95 -2.03
C LEU A 220 -10.30 -8.55 -3.43
N HIS A 221 -10.40 -7.73 -4.47
CA HIS A 221 -10.22 -8.20 -5.84
C HIS A 221 -8.80 -8.74 -6.09
N LEU A 222 -7.78 -8.05 -5.58
CA LEU A 222 -6.40 -8.53 -5.62
C LEU A 222 -6.22 -9.86 -4.87
N LYS A 223 -6.96 -10.09 -3.78
CA LYS A 223 -6.89 -11.35 -3.01
C LYS A 223 -7.36 -12.53 -3.83
N ILE A 224 -8.41 -12.33 -4.62
CA ILE A 224 -8.96 -13.35 -5.52
C ILE A 224 -7.95 -13.65 -6.64
N ILE A 225 -7.36 -12.62 -7.25
CA ILE A 225 -6.37 -12.78 -8.34
C ILE A 225 -5.13 -13.55 -7.87
N TYR A 226 -4.64 -13.25 -6.66
CA TYR A 226 -3.40 -13.82 -6.12
C TYR A 226 -3.64 -14.97 -5.13
N SER A 227 -4.74 -15.71 -5.28
CA SER A 227 -5.11 -16.83 -4.39
C SER A 227 -4.00 -17.88 -4.25
N ASP A 228 -3.25 -18.15 -5.33
CA ASP A 228 -2.21 -19.18 -5.33
C ASP A 228 -0.90 -18.75 -4.63
N ASN A 229 -0.71 -17.45 -4.39
CA ASN A 229 0.49 -16.93 -3.75
C ASN A 229 0.27 -16.76 -2.25
N VAL A 230 0.67 -17.77 -1.46
CA VAL A 230 0.51 -17.81 -0.01
C VAL A 230 1.05 -16.56 0.69
N ASN A 231 2.19 -16.03 0.25
CA ASN A 231 2.81 -14.86 0.87
C ASN A 231 2.02 -13.57 0.61
N VAL A 232 1.60 -13.35 -0.64
CA VAL A 232 0.77 -12.20 -1.02
C VAL A 232 -0.58 -12.28 -0.34
N HIS A 233 -1.21 -13.45 -0.36
CA HIS A 233 -2.50 -13.69 0.26
C HIS A 233 -2.49 -13.43 1.77
N LYS A 234 -1.41 -13.86 2.48
CA LYS A 234 -1.24 -13.59 3.91
C LYS A 234 -1.14 -12.09 4.22
N GLU A 235 -0.30 -11.36 3.49
CA GLU A 235 -0.14 -9.91 3.70
C GLU A 235 -1.43 -9.15 3.37
N LEU A 236 -2.11 -9.55 2.30
CA LEU A 236 -3.34 -8.90 1.87
C LEU A 236 -4.50 -9.18 2.83
N THR A 237 -4.56 -10.38 3.43
CA THR A 237 -5.52 -10.69 4.50
C THR A 237 -5.28 -9.82 5.73
N SER A 238 -4.02 -9.66 6.15
CA SER A 238 -3.67 -8.74 7.25
C SER A 238 -4.01 -7.28 6.93
N LEU A 239 -3.83 -6.84 5.68
CA LEU A 239 -4.25 -5.50 5.24
C LEU A 239 -5.77 -5.35 5.28
N LEU A 240 -6.52 -6.34 4.82
CA LEU A 240 -7.98 -6.32 4.81
C LEU A 240 -8.57 -6.26 6.22
N GLU A 241 -8.03 -7.02 7.17
CA GLU A 241 -8.42 -6.94 8.59
C GLU A 241 -8.19 -5.54 9.18
N LEU A 242 -7.12 -4.87 8.75
CA LEU A 242 -6.81 -3.51 9.16
C LEU A 242 -7.77 -2.48 8.56
N LEU A 243 -8.09 -2.62 7.28
CA LEU A 243 -9.01 -1.74 6.56
C LEU A 243 -10.47 -1.95 6.98
N GLN A 244 -10.86 -3.18 7.32
CA GLN A 244 -12.21 -3.49 7.80
C GLN A 244 -12.52 -2.81 9.14
N ASN A 245 -11.51 -2.69 10.00
CA ASN A 245 -11.63 -2.05 11.32
C ASN A 245 -11.16 -0.58 11.30
N GLN A 246 -11.23 0.08 10.14
CA GLN A 246 -10.79 1.46 10.05
C GLN A 246 -11.82 2.40 10.71
N PRO A 247 -11.37 3.31 11.59
CA PRO A 247 -12.27 4.27 12.23
C PRO A 247 -12.90 5.18 11.17
N THR A 248 -14.18 5.46 11.38
CA THR A 248 -14.91 6.51 10.66
C THR A 248 -14.67 7.85 11.34
N PHE A 249 -14.78 8.94 10.59
CA PHE A 249 -14.82 10.27 11.19
C PHE A 249 -16.10 10.39 12.02
N SER A 250 -15.99 10.78 13.29
CA SER A 250 -17.14 10.87 14.19
C SER A 250 -17.11 12.15 15.01
N ALA A 251 -18.30 12.73 15.22
CA ALA A 251 -18.47 13.91 16.06
C ALA A 251 -18.61 13.47 17.52
N GLY A 252 -17.49 13.37 18.24
CA GLY A 252 -17.46 13.03 19.66
C GLY A 252 -17.99 11.63 19.99
N GLY A 253 -18.04 10.73 19.01
CA GLY A 253 -18.64 9.40 19.13
C GLY A 253 -20.18 9.36 19.07
N PHE A 254 -20.85 10.51 18.89
CA PHE A 254 -22.33 10.56 18.83
C PHE A 254 -22.87 10.13 17.46
N PHE A 255 -22.25 10.60 16.38
CA PHE A 255 -22.61 10.24 15.02
C PHE A 255 -21.41 10.26 14.09
N ASP A 256 -21.48 9.43 13.03
CA ASP A 256 -20.50 9.44 11.95
C ASP A 256 -20.69 10.67 11.06
N ILE A 257 -19.58 11.29 10.67
CA ILE A 257 -19.53 12.47 9.81
C ILE A 257 -19.53 12.00 8.35
N GLY A 258 -20.62 12.27 7.65
CA GLY A 258 -20.73 11.97 6.22
C GLY A 258 -21.90 12.68 5.54
N ARG A 259 -22.17 12.32 4.29
CA ARG A 259 -23.35 12.80 3.53
C ARG A 259 -24.68 12.59 4.29
N PRO A 260 -24.91 11.45 4.98
CA PRO A 260 -26.14 11.27 5.74
C PRO A 260 -26.33 12.33 6.83
N SER A 261 -25.25 12.76 7.50
CA SER A 261 -25.30 13.76 8.56
C SER A 261 -25.74 15.13 8.03
N LEU A 262 -25.27 15.53 6.84
CA LEU A 262 -25.74 16.76 6.18
C LEU A 262 -27.24 16.70 5.87
N LEU A 263 -27.71 15.55 5.36
CA LEU A 263 -29.13 15.34 5.10
C LEU A 263 -29.95 15.36 6.41
N SER A 264 -29.41 14.80 7.49
CA SER A 264 -30.04 14.86 8.82
C SER A 264 -30.15 16.30 9.33
N VAL A 265 -29.12 17.13 9.18
CA VAL A 265 -29.16 18.56 9.55
C VAL A 265 -30.28 19.28 8.78
N VAL A 266 -30.36 19.09 7.46
CA VAL A 266 -31.43 19.69 6.64
C VAL A 266 -32.79 19.20 7.11
N SER A 267 -32.97 17.88 7.29
CA SER A 267 -34.22 17.28 7.74
C SER A 267 -34.67 17.83 9.10
N ILE A 268 -33.78 17.86 10.09
CA ILE A 268 -34.07 18.37 11.44
C ILE A 268 -34.47 19.84 11.37
N THR A 269 -33.74 20.62 10.57
CA THR A 269 -34.01 22.05 10.42
C THR A 269 -35.36 22.30 9.76
N THR A 270 -35.71 21.55 8.71
CA THR A 270 -37.03 21.63 8.07
C THR A 270 -38.16 21.23 9.04
N THR A 271 -37.97 20.16 9.82
CA THR A 271 -38.98 19.73 10.81
C THR A 271 -39.22 20.80 11.87
N TYR A 272 -38.16 21.38 12.46
CA TYR A 272 -38.32 22.43 13.45
C TYR A 272 -38.87 23.73 12.86
N LEU A 273 -38.51 24.07 11.62
CA LEU A 273 -39.10 25.22 10.91
C LEU A 273 -40.63 25.06 10.78
N ILE A 274 -41.10 23.88 10.36
CA ILE A 274 -42.54 23.61 10.25
C ILE A 274 -43.23 23.80 11.61
N ILE A 275 -42.62 23.29 12.69
CA ILE A 275 -43.17 23.42 14.05
C ILE A 275 -43.25 24.91 14.45
N ILE A 276 -42.21 25.70 14.21
CA ILE A 276 -42.18 27.14 14.52
C ILE A 276 -43.29 27.87 13.76
N ILE A 277 -43.43 27.62 12.45
CA ILE A 277 -44.48 28.23 11.62
C ILE A 277 -45.88 27.87 12.14
N GLN A 278 -46.10 26.59 12.50
CA GLN A 278 -47.39 26.12 13.01
C GLN A 278 -47.74 26.77 14.36
N LEU A 279 -46.77 26.83 15.27
CA LEU A 279 -46.97 27.45 16.59
C LEU A 279 -47.29 28.94 16.46
N ASN A 280 -46.61 29.66 15.57
CA ASN A 280 -46.88 31.08 15.37
C ASN A 280 -48.22 31.34 14.67
N SER A 281 -48.58 30.51 13.68
CA SER A 281 -49.87 30.64 12.98
C SER A 281 -51.06 30.40 13.91
N GLY A 282 -50.93 29.49 14.89
CA GLY A 282 -51.96 29.25 15.90
C GLY A 282 -52.14 30.44 16.86
N ALA A 283 -51.05 31.11 17.24
CA ALA A 283 -51.09 32.27 18.12
C ALA A 283 -51.81 33.48 17.50
N CYS A 284 -51.76 33.65 16.17
CA CYS A 284 -52.44 34.74 15.47
C CYS A 284 -53.97 34.56 15.35
N ILE A 285 -54.54 33.40 15.69
CA ILE A 285 -56.00 33.14 15.59
C ILE A 285 -56.73 33.47 16.91
N GLU A 286 -56.01 33.59 18.03
CA GLU A 286 -56.59 33.87 19.35
C GLU A 286 -56.57 35.36 19.77
N ASN A 287 -56.09 36.27 18.91
CA ASN A 287 -56.18 37.73 19.08
C ASN A 287 -57.16 38.35 18.08
#